data_AF-A0A959EWN8-F1
#
_entry.id   AF-A0A959EWN8-F1
#
_cell.length_a   1.000
_cell.length_b   1.000
_cell.length_c   1.000
_cell.angle_alpha   90.00
_cell.angle_beta   90.00
_cell.angle_gamma   90.00
#
_symmetry.space_group_name_H-M   'P 1'
#
loop_
_entity.id
_entity.type
_entity.pdbx_description
1 polymer ?
#
loop_
_entity_poly.entity_id
_entity_poly.type
_entity_poly.pdbx_seq_one_letter_code
_entity_poly.pdbx_strand_id
1 'polypeptide(L)'
;IFSNDHLTDAGYDELIAGYLREYVTDRPYEIVHQEKGVIPMTDHPFPQREGRILHIGTAGGHTKPSTGYTFWRLQGFLQRMVADLAASGDPLPRSLLSKRHLLYDSILLNVLLRGNLPSERIFTDMFRKNPPARVLRFLNEET
;
A
#
# COMPACT_ATOMS: atom_id res chain seq x y z
N ILE A 1 5.76 4.90 10.73
CA ILE A 1 4.66 5.12 11.71
C ILE A 1 3.35 4.87 11.00
N PHE A 2 2.46 4.07 11.59
CA PHE A 2 1.13 3.80 11.06
C PHE A 2 0.12 4.42 12.01
N SER A 3 -0.37 5.62 11.70
CA SER A 3 -1.22 6.40 12.60
C SER A 3 -2.13 7.32 11.80
N ASN A 4 -3.29 7.66 12.37
CA ASN A 4 -4.13 8.75 11.88
C ASN A 4 -3.53 10.12 12.24
N ASP A 5 -2.75 10.17 13.32
CA ASP A 5 -2.02 11.36 13.77
C ASP A 5 -0.66 11.39 13.10
N HIS A 6 -0.52 12.25 12.09
CA HIS A 6 0.69 12.38 11.31
C HIS A 6 1.69 13.30 12.03
N LEU A 7 2.99 13.00 11.90
CA LEU A 7 4.02 13.92 12.35
C LEU A 7 4.08 15.15 11.44
N THR A 8 4.71 16.21 11.95
CA THR A 8 5.17 17.30 11.10
C THR A 8 6.29 16.82 10.18
N ASP A 9 6.55 17.56 9.10
CA ASP A 9 7.65 17.24 8.18
C ASP A 9 8.99 17.19 8.92
N ALA A 10 9.25 18.16 9.80
CA ALA A 10 10.42 18.16 10.65
C ALA A 10 10.54 16.92 11.56
N GLY A 11 9.40 16.41 12.06
CA GLY A 11 9.38 15.18 12.86
C GLY A 11 9.73 13.93 12.04
N TYR A 12 9.29 13.86 10.79
CA TYR A 12 9.73 12.79 9.88
C TYR A 12 11.21 12.93 9.51
N ASP A 13 11.67 14.15 9.22
CA ASP A 13 13.07 14.44 8.89
C ASP A 13 14.01 14.03 10.03
N GLU A 14 13.64 14.30 11.29
CA GLU A 14 14.42 13.88 12.46
C GLU A 14 14.56 12.36 12.54
N LEU A 15 13.47 11.61 12.32
CA LEU A 15 13.50 10.15 12.34
C LEU A 15 14.35 9.57 11.19
N ILE A 16 14.23 10.13 9.99
CA ILE A 16 15.03 9.71 8.83
C ILE A 16 16.51 10.02 9.07
N ALA A 17 16.84 11.22 9.55
CA ALA A 17 18.22 11.60 9.87
C ALA A 17 18.81 10.71 10.99
N GLY A 18 18.00 10.38 12.00
CA GLY A 18 18.37 9.41 13.04
C GLY A 18 18.72 8.04 12.47
N TYR A 19 17.84 7.49 11.63
CA TYR A 19 18.06 6.20 10.96
C TYR A 19 19.31 6.21 10.08
N LEU A 20 19.50 7.26 9.26
CA LEU A 20 20.67 7.39 8.40
C LEU A 20 21.97 7.39 9.22
N ARG A 21 22.03 8.15 10.32
CA ARG A 21 23.21 8.18 11.20
C ARG A 21 23.51 6.83 11.84
N GLU A 22 22.49 6.11 12.28
CA GLU A 22 22.65 4.85 13.02
C GLU A 22 23.00 3.67 12.11
N TYR A 23 22.38 3.60 10.92
CA TYR A 23 22.42 2.40 10.08
C TYR A 23 23.08 2.58 8.72
N VAL A 24 23.26 3.81 8.23
CA VAL A 24 23.70 4.07 6.85
C VAL A 24 25.05 4.78 6.80
N THR A 25 25.15 5.99 7.36
CA THR A 25 26.40 6.77 7.35
C THR A 25 26.40 7.90 8.39
N ASP A 26 27.58 8.16 8.94
CA ASP A 26 27.90 9.31 9.80
C ASP A 26 28.58 10.46 9.03
N ARG A 27 28.82 10.28 7.71
CA ARG A 27 29.50 11.26 6.86
C ARG A 27 28.53 12.35 6.38
N PRO A 28 29.05 13.54 6.02
CA PRO A 28 28.23 14.56 5.37
C PRO A 28 27.60 14.03 4.07
N TYR A 29 26.33 14.34 3.88
CA TYR A 29 25.57 14.05 2.66
C TYR A 29 24.77 15.29 2.26
N GLU A 30 24.39 15.33 0.98
CA GLU A 30 23.54 16.37 0.43
C GLU A 30 22.17 15.80 0.08
N ILE A 31 21.11 16.50 0.47
CA ILE A 31 19.74 16.19 0.05
C ILE A 31 19.50 16.90 -1.27
N VAL A 32 19.52 16.15 -2.37
CA VAL A 32 19.33 16.69 -3.73
C VAL A 32 17.84 16.81 -4.11
N HIS A 33 16.96 16.07 -3.43
CA HIS A 33 15.53 16.05 -3.69
C HIS A 33 14.75 15.57 -2.46
N GLN A 34 13.51 16.03 -2.32
CA GLN A 34 12.58 15.61 -1.28
C GLN A 34 11.20 15.38 -1.89
N GLU A 35 10.56 14.29 -1.49
CA GLU A 35 9.17 13.97 -1.83
C GLU A 35 8.45 13.53 -0.55
N LYS A 36 7.18 13.92 -0.43
CA LYS A 36 6.28 13.46 0.63
C LYS A 36 5.04 12.85 0.00
N GLY A 37 4.67 11.68 0.50
CA GLY A 37 3.42 11.01 0.14
C GLY A 37 2.75 10.39 1.35
N VAL A 38 1.43 10.29 1.30
CA VAL A 38 0.62 9.53 2.27
C VAL A 38 -0.10 8.44 1.51
N ILE A 39 0.22 7.19 1.81
CA ILE A 39 -0.49 6.03 1.27
C ILE A 39 -1.55 5.63 2.29
N PRO A 40 -2.83 5.78 1.98
CA PRO A 40 -3.89 5.45 2.93
C PRO A 40 -3.92 3.94 3.18
N MET A 41 -3.93 3.57 4.46
CA MET A 41 -4.15 2.20 4.90
C MET A 41 -5.61 2.05 5.36
N THR A 42 -6.49 1.71 4.41
CA THR A 42 -7.94 1.74 4.63
C THR A 42 -8.67 0.71 3.76
N ASP A 43 -9.71 0.10 4.33
CA ASP A 43 -10.68 -0.76 3.65
C ASP A 43 -11.90 0.01 3.13
N HIS A 44 -11.82 1.35 3.10
CA HIS A 44 -12.85 2.22 2.55
C HIS A 44 -13.24 1.80 1.11
N PRO A 45 -14.53 1.70 0.78
CA PRO A 45 -14.98 1.32 -0.55
C PRO A 45 -14.83 2.49 -1.54
N PHE A 46 -13.71 2.54 -2.25
CA PHE A 46 -13.47 3.54 -3.30
C PHE A 46 -14.36 3.28 -4.53
N PRO A 47 -15.02 4.31 -5.09
CA PRO A 47 -15.75 4.18 -6.34
C PRO A 47 -14.78 3.95 -7.50
N GLN A 48 -15.10 3.01 -8.38
CA GLN A 48 -14.27 2.75 -9.58
C GLN A 48 -14.69 3.61 -10.78
N ARG A 49 -15.96 4.01 -10.84
CA ARG A 49 -16.53 4.79 -11.94
C ARG A 49 -17.52 5.82 -11.42
N GLU A 50 -17.42 7.03 -11.95
CA GLU A 50 -18.41 8.10 -11.78
C GLU A 50 -18.77 8.68 -13.14
N GLY A 51 -19.97 8.35 -13.65
CA GLY A 51 -20.37 8.71 -15.01
C GLY A 51 -19.39 8.17 -16.05
N ARG A 52 -18.68 9.07 -16.74
CA ARG A 52 -17.66 8.76 -17.75
C ARG A 52 -16.22 8.80 -17.22
N ILE A 53 -16.04 8.98 -15.92
CA ILE A 53 -14.74 9.03 -15.25
C ILE A 53 -14.45 7.66 -14.64
N LEU A 54 -13.28 7.10 -14.93
CA LEU A 54 -12.75 5.92 -14.25
C LEU A 54 -11.62 6.33 -13.31
N HIS A 55 -11.67 5.80 -12.09
CA HIS A 55 -10.61 6.00 -11.11
C HIS A 55 -9.60 4.86 -11.18
N ILE A 56 -8.31 5.20 -11.16
CA ILE A 56 -7.20 4.25 -11.14
C ILE A 56 -6.25 4.56 -9.97
N GLY A 57 -5.29 3.68 -9.72
CA GLY A 57 -4.42 3.76 -8.55
C GLY A 57 -5.20 3.76 -7.22
N THR A 58 -4.75 4.56 -6.27
CA THR A 58 -5.38 4.69 -4.95
C THR A 58 -6.84 5.14 -5.04
N ALA A 59 -7.14 6.10 -5.93
CA ALA A 59 -8.49 6.61 -6.11
C ALA A 59 -9.49 5.55 -6.61
N GLY A 60 -9.01 4.52 -7.33
CA GLY A 60 -9.80 3.38 -7.78
C GLY A 60 -9.81 2.18 -6.83
N GLY A 61 -9.22 2.32 -5.63
CA GLY A 61 -9.12 1.25 -4.64
C GLY A 61 -8.14 0.13 -5.02
N HIS A 62 -7.13 0.41 -5.86
CA HIS A 62 -6.15 -0.59 -6.29
C HIS A 62 -4.98 -0.77 -5.30
N THR A 63 -4.81 0.16 -4.36
CA THR A 63 -3.87 0.05 -3.25
C THR A 63 -4.33 -1.03 -2.27
N LYS A 64 -3.45 -1.97 -1.93
CA LYS A 64 -3.76 -2.98 -0.91
C LYS A 64 -4.00 -2.32 0.45
N PRO A 65 -5.18 -2.46 1.06
CA PRO A 65 -5.55 -1.71 2.27
C PRO A 65 -4.56 -1.81 3.42
N SER A 66 -4.03 -2.99 3.71
CA SER A 66 -3.23 -3.23 4.92
C SER A 66 -1.72 -3.06 4.75
N THR A 67 -1.23 -2.88 3.51
CA THR A 67 0.22 -2.80 3.22
C THR A 67 0.61 -1.66 2.29
N GLY A 68 -0.36 -0.96 1.69
CA GLY A 68 -0.09 0.09 0.70
C GLY A 68 0.41 -0.44 -0.65
N TYR A 69 0.50 -1.76 -0.83
CA TYR A 69 1.08 -2.35 -2.04
C TYR A 69 0.14 -2.16 -3.24
N THR A 70 0.60 -1.38 -4.24
CA THR A 70 -0.28 -0.88 -5.32
C THR A 70 0.20 -1.29 -6.71
N PHE A 71 1.50 -1.13 -6.99
CA PHE A 71 2.03 -1.13 -8.35
C PHE A 71 1.75 -2.43 -9.12
N TRP A 72 2.01 -3.59 -8.51
CA TRP A 72 1.78 -4.89 -9.16
C TRP A 72 0.32 -5.12 -9.54
N ARG A 73 -0.59 -4.88 -8.59
CA ARG A 73 -2.04 -5.07 -8.78
C ARG A 73 -2.59 -4.09 -9.83
N LEU A 74 -2.11 -2.84 -9.78
CA LEU A 74 -2.50 -1.81 -10.73
C LEU A 74 -2.10 -2.19 -12.16
N GLN A 75 -0.90 -2.72 -12.38
CA GLN A 75 -0.49 -3.16 -13.72
C GLN A 75 -1.42 -4.26 -14.28
N GLY A 76 -1.73 -5.28 -13.48
CA GLY A 76 -2.66 -6.34 -13.90
C GLY A 76 -4.08 -5.82 -14.19
N PHE A 77 -4.55 -4.85 -13.40
CA PHE A 77 -5.81 -4.16 -13.65
C PHE A 77 -5.79 -3.37 -14.96
N LEU A 78 -4.75 -2.57 -15.20
CA LEU A 78 -4.62 -1.74 -16.41
C LEU A 78 -4.54 -2.59 -17.68
N GLN A 79 -3.86 -3.72 -17.64
CA GLN A 79 -3.80 -4.66 -18.78
C GLN A 79 -5.20 -5.20 -19.14
N ARG A 80 -6.01 -5.58 -18.15
CA ARG A 80 -7.39 -6.05 -18.37
C ARG A 80 -8.29 -4.92 -18.84
N MET A 81 -8.16 -3.74 -18.23
CA MET A 81 -8.91 -2.54 -18.61
C MET A 81 -8.73 -2.20 -20.10
N VAL A 82 -7.49 -2.28 -20.61
CA VAL A 82 -7.19 -2.05 -22.03
C VAL A 82 -7.78 -3.16 -22.91
N ALA A 83 -7.70 -4.43 -22.49
CA ALA A 83 -8.26 -5.55 -23.23
C ALA A 83 -9.80 -5.48 -23.33
N ASP A 84 -10.48 -5.17 -22.23
CA ASP A 84 -11.95 -5.05 -22.17
C ASP A 84 -12.43 -3.84 -22.99
N LEU A 85 -11.70 -2.73 -22.96
CA LEU A 85 -11.95 -1.58 -23.82
C LEU A 85 -11.87 -1.96 -25.31
N ALA A 86 -10.83 -2.69 -25.70
CA ALA A 86 -10.63 -3.11 -27.09
C ALA A 86 -11.72 -4.10 -27.56
N ALA A 87 -12.20 -4.97 -26.67
CA ALA A 87 -13.16 -6.02 -27.01
C ALA A 87 -14.63 -5.54 -26.98
N SER A 88 -14.99 -4.67 -26.04
CA SER A 88 -16.39 -4.33 -25.74
C SER A 88 -16.69 -2.84 -25.81
N GLY A 89 -15.67 -1.97 -25.86
CA GLY A 89 -15.81 -0.53 -25.71
C GLY A 89 -16.05 -0.06 -24.27
N ASP A 90 -16.26 -0.96 -23.30
CA ASP A 90 -16.31 -0.63 -21.87
C ASP A 90 -14.96 -0.99 -21.22
N PRO A 91 -14.20 0.00 -20.71
CA PRO A 91 -12.92 -0.26 -20.06
C PRO A 91 -13.04 -0.90 -18.68
N LEU A 92 -14.21 -0.95 -18.04
CA LEU A 92 -14.30 -1.38 -16.64
C LEU A 92 -14.24 -2.91 -16.50
N PRO A 93 -13.13 -3.50 -15.97
CA PRO A 93 -13.06 -4.94 -15.79
C PRO A 93 -13.89 -5.39 -14.58
N ARG A 94 -14.31 -6.66 -14.58
CA ARG A 94 -14.89 -7.28 -13.38
C ARG A 94 -13.89 -7.17 -12.22
N SER A 95 -14.39 -6.79 -11.04
CA SER A 95 -13.57 -6.59 -9.84
C SER A 95 -12.65 -7.79 -9.58
N LEU A 96 -11.35 -7.48 -9.44
CA LEU A 96 -10.30 -8.46 -9.14
C LEU A 96 -10.15 -8.72 -7.64
N LEU A 97 -10.91 -8.00 -6.81
CA LEU A 97 -10.76 -8.03 -5.36
C LEU A 97 -11.34 -9.31 -4.79
N SER A 98 -10.48 -10.13 -4.21
CA SER A 98 -10.88 -11.30 -3.45
C SER A 98 -11.49 -10.88 -2.12
N LYS A 99 -12.77 -11.26 -1.89
CA LYS A 99 -13.46 -11.01 -0.62
C LYS A 99 -12.70 -11.55 0.59
N ARG A 100 -11.99 -12.68 0.43
CA ARG A 100 -11.16 -13.28 1.47
C ARG A 100 -9.97 -12.38 1.83
N HIS A 101 -9.29 -11.82 0.83
CA HIS A 101 -8.13 -10.95 1.07
C HIS A 101 -8.56 -9.61 1.68
N LEU A 102 -9.69 -9.04 1.24
CA LEU A 102 -10.28 -7.85 1.87
C LEU A 102 -10.60 -8.08 3.36
N LEU A 103 -11.15 -9.25 3.71
CA LEU A 103 -11.38 -9.61 5.11
C LEU A 103 -10.07 -9.63 5.93
N TYR A 104 -9.02 -10.26 5.39
CA TYR A 104 -7.71 -10.31 6.07
C TYR A 104 -7.10 -8.92 6.24
N ASP A 105 -7.24 -8.07 5.23
CA ASP A 105 -6.79 -6.69 5.32
C ASP A 105 -7.53 -5.91 6.40
N SER A 106 -8.86 -6.07 6.48
CA SER A 106 -9.69 -5.42 7.50
C SER A 106 -9.28 -5.85 8.92
N ILE A 107 -8.96 -7.14 9.10
CA ILE A 107 -8.45 -7.68 10.38
C ILE A 107 -7.12 -7.02 10.74
N LEU A 108 -6.15 -6.96 9.81
CA LEU A 108 -4.84 -6.37 10.07
C LEU A 108 -4.96 -4.87 10.37
N LEU A 109 -5.77 -4.14 9.60
CA LEU A 109 -6.07 -2.73 9.85
C LEU A 109 -6.65 -2.52 11.25
N ASN A 110 -7.57 -3.39 11.69
CA ASN A 110 -8.14 -3.29 13.03
C ASN A 110 -7.10 -3.52 14.14
N VAL A 111 -6.20 -4.49 13.95
CA VAL A 111 -5.10 -4.74 14.91
C VAL A 111 -4.18 -3.53 15.01
N LEU A 112 -3.80 -2.94 13.87
CA LEU A 112 -2.95 -1.75 13.82
C LEU A 112 -3.63 -0.55 14.47
N LEU A 113 -4.91 -0.30 14.15
CA LEU A 113 -5.68 0.82 14.67
C LEU A 113 -5.88 0.73 16.19
N ARG A 114 -6.09 -0.47 16.74
CA ARG A 114 -6.26 -0.66 18.19
C ARG A 114 -4.95 -0.59 18.96
N GLY A 115 -3.79 -0.70 18.30
CA GLY A 115 -2.48 -0.70 18.95
C GLY A 115 -2.24 -1.91 19.88
N ASN A 116 -3.04 -2.97 19.77
CA ASN A 116 -2.94 -4.16 20.63
C ASN A 116 -1.62 -4.92 20.47
N LEU A 117 -0.97 -4.74 19.32
CA LEU A 117 0.34 -5.30 18.98
C LEU A 117 1.18 -4.21 18.33
N PRO A 118 2.47 -4.07 18.70
CA PRO A 118 3.35 -3.10 18.07
C PRO A 118 3.49 -3.40 16.57
N SER A 119 3.23 -2.39 15.74
CA SER A 119 3.17 -2.54 14.28
C SER A 119 4.49 -3.04 13.70
N GLU A 120 5.62 -2.55 14.20
CA GLU A 120 6.97 -2.96 13.82
C GLU A 120 7.17 -4.45 14.05
N ARG A 121 6.68 -4.99 15.17
CA ARG A 121 6.77 -6.42 15.45
C ARG A 121 5.97 -7.25 14.45
N ILE A 122 4.77 -6.82 14.08
CA ILE A 122 3.93 -7.52 13.10
C ILE A 122 4.68 -7.65 11.76
N PHE A 123 5.21 -6.53 11.25
CA PHE A 123 5.93 -6.53 9.97
C PHE A 123 7.25 -7.28 10.07
N THR A 124 8.06 -7.05 11.11
CA THR A 124 9.32 -7.78 11.30
C THR A 124 9.10 -9.29 11.40
N ASP A 125 8.08 -9.74 12.14
CA ASP A 125 7.75 -11.17 12.22
C ASP A 125 7.26 -11.72 10.87
N MET A 126 6.45 -10.96 10.12
CA MET A 126 6.00 -11.35 8.79
C MET A 126 7.17 -11.62 7.85
N PHE A 127 8.15 -10.70 7.78
CA PHE A 127 9.34 -10.86 6.94
C PHE A 127 10.30 -11.93 7.46
N ARG A 128 10.48 -12.05 8.79
CA ARG A 128 11.43 -12.99 9.40
C ARG A 128 10.96 -14.44 9.36
N LYS A 129 9.66 -14.68 9.52
CA LYS A 129 9.08 -16.03 9.66
C LYS A 129 8.60 -16.64 8.35
N ASN A 130 8.71 -15.92 7.22
CA ASN A 130 8.23 -16.39 5.92
C ASN A 130 9.31 -16.24 4.85
N PRO A 131 9.40 -17.20 3.90
CA PRO A 131 10.27 -17.03 2.73
C PRO A 131 9.89 -15.78 1.92
N PRO A 132 10.85 -15.02 1.36
CA PRO A 132 10.57 -13.80 0.60
C PRO A 132 9.54 -13.99 -0.52
N ALA A 133 9.62 -15.10 -1.27
CA ALA A 133 8.66 -15.40 -2.33
C ALA A 133 7.22 -15.54 -1.83
N ARG A 134 7.01 -16.06 -0.61
CA ARG A 134 5.68 -16.16 0.01
C ARG A 134 5.16 -14.78 0.42
N VAL A 135 6.03 -13.94 0.97
CA VAL A 135 5.67 -12.56 1.34
C VAL A 135 5.26 -11.77 0.10
N LEU A 136 6.03 -11.85 -0.99
CA LEU A 136 5.69 -11.17 -2.25
C LEU A 136 4.34 -11.65 -2.81
N ARG A 137 4.11 -12.97 -2.84
CA ARG A 137 2.79 -13.51 -3.24
C ARG A 137 1.66 -13.02 -2.35
N PHE A 138 1.87 -12.91 -1.04
CA PHE A 138 0.87 -12.38 -0.12
C PHE A 138 0.56 -10.90 -0.41
N LEU A 139 1.59 -10.08 -0.63
CA LEU A 139 1.44 -8.67 -1.02
C LEU A 139 0.70 -8.53 -2.37
N ASN A 140 0.91 -9.48 -3.27
CA ASN A 140 0.24 -9.55 -4.57
C ASN A 140 -1.19 -10.15 -4.53
N GLU A 141 -1.63 -10.67 -3.38
CA GLU A 141 -2.89 -11.46 -3.24
C GLU A 141 -2.92 -12.77 -4.04
N GLU A 142 -1.76 -13.36 -4.27
CA GLU A 142 -1.55 -14.61 -5.03
C GLU A 142 -1.43 -15.84 -4.10
N THR A 143 -1.81 -15.70 -2.83
CA THR A 143 -1.81 -16.77 -1.80
C THR A 143 -3.11 -17.52 -1.68
#